data_AF-A0A350IQ00-F1
#
_entry.id   AF-A0A350IQ00-F1
#
_cell.length_a   1.000
_cell.length_b   1.000
_cell.length_c   1.000
_cell.angle_alpha   90.00
_cell.angle_beta   90.00
_cell.angle_gamma   90.00
#
_symmetry.space_group_name_H-M   'P 1'
#
loop_
_entity.id
_entity.type
_entity.pdbx_description
1 polymer ?
#
loop_
_entity_poly.entity_id
_entity_poly.type
_entity_poly.pdbx_seq_one_letter_code
_entity_poly.pdbx_strand_id
1 'polypeptide(L)' 'MKVWIDQKYCTGDNLCEELCPAIFTQLDDGLSYVKQDGAVLDKPGGKLSMAAVGAEHEDGVREAADQCAGECIFIEE' A
#
# COMPACT_ATOMS: atom_id res chain seq x y z
N MET A 1 8.26 -1.61 10.27
CA MET A 1 7.36 -0.45 10.10
C MET A 1 5.93 -0.88 9.76
N LYS A 2 4.95 0.03 9.73
CA LYS A 2 3.62 -0.22 9.18
C LYS A 2 3.34 0.69 8.00
N VAL A 3 2.47 0.26 7.08
CA VAL A 3 2.09 1.03 5.91
C VAL A 3 0.59 0.98 5.65
N TRP A 4 0.05 2.05 5.09
CA TRP A 4 -1.33 2.16 4.64
C TRP A 4 -1.43 3.06 3.40
N ILE A 5 -2.54 2.94 2.66
CA ILE A 5 -2.85 3.78 1.50
C ILE A 5 -4.05 4.66 1.82
N ASP A 6 -3.96 5.96 1.55
CA ASP A 6 -5.12 6.86 1.54
C ASP A 6 -5.85 6.76 0.19
N GLN A 7 -7.00 6.09 0.19
CA GLN A 7 -7.83 5.91 -1.01
C GLN A 7 -8.29 7.24 -1.62
N LYS A 8 -8.30 8.35 -0.87
CA LYS A 8 -8.66 9.67 -1.41
C LYS A 8 -7.65 10.21 -2.41
N TYR A 9 -6.37 9.88 -2.23
CA TYR A 9 -5.27 10.36 -3.05
C TYR A 9 -4.77 9.33 -4.06
N CYS A 10 -5.22 8.07 -3.95
CA CYS A 10 -4.86 7.03 -4.89
C CYS A 10 -5.40 7.34 -6.29
N THR A 11 -4.50 7.35 -7.27
CA THR A 11 -4.80 7.60 -8.69
C THR A 11 -5.00 6.32 -9.50
N GLY A 12 -4.78 5.14 -8.89
CA GLY A 12 -4.97 3.85 -9.55
C GLY A 12 -3.84 3.45 -10.52
N ASP A 13 -2.64 3.99 -10.35
CA ASP A 13 -1.49 3.79 -11.26
C ASP A 13 -0.84 2.39 -11.17
N ASN A 14 -1.31 1.53 -10.24
CA ASN A 14 -0.80 0.19 -9.92
C ASN A 14 0.67 0.07 -9.49
N LEU A 15 1.54 1.06 -9.74
CA LEU A 15 2.99 0.96 -9.52
C LEU A 15 3.41 0.39 -8.15
N CYS A 16 2.67 0.69 -7.08
CA CYS A 16 2.93 0.12 -5.76
C CYS A 16 2.86 -1.42 -5.72
N GLU A 17 1.93 -2.04 -6.44
CA GLU A 17 1.81 -3.50 -6.55
C GLU A 17 2.93 -4.07 -7.43
N GLU A 18 3.38 -3.36 -8.46
CA GLU A 18 4.55 -3.78 -9.24
C GLU A 18 5.84 -3.78 -8.41
N LEU A 19 6.06 -2.74 -7.60
CA LEU A 19 7.27 -2.56 -6.79
C LEU A 19 7.29 -3.45 -5.54
N CYS A 20 6.14 -3.64 -4.88
CA CYS A 20 6.06 -4.48 -3.69
C CYS A 20 4.74 -5.29 -3.66
N PRO A 21 4.62 -6.32 -4.52
CA PRO A 21 3.41 -7.14 -4.63
C PRO A 21 3.16 -8.01 -3.39
N ALA A 22 4.09 -8.07 -2.42
CA ALA A 22 3.83 -8.73 -1.14
C ALA A 22 2.93 -7.88 -0.24
N ILE A 23 3.02 -6.55 -0.37
CA ILE A 23 2.39 -5.58 0.54
C ILE A 23 1.22 -4.86 -0.12
N PHE A 24 1.27 -4.62 -1.43
CA PHE A 24 0.23 -3.87 -2.14
C PHE A 24 -0.57 -4.72 -3.10
N THR A 25 -1.79 -4.29 -3.37
CA THR A 25 -2.61 -4.81 -4.47
C THR A 25 -3.63 -3.78 -4.92
N GLN A 26 -3.99 -3.76 -6.20
CA GLN A 26 -5.12 -2.98 -6.71
C GLN A 26 -6.36 -3.86 -6.86
N LEU A 27 -7.52 -3.33 -6.45
CA LEU A 27 -8.81 -4.00 -6.64
C LEU A 27 -9.54 -3.47 -7.87
N ASP A 28 -10.63 -4.12 -8.24
CA ASP A 28 -11.47 -3.79 -9.41
C ASP A 28 -12.15 -2.42 -9.33
N ASP A 29 -12.12 -1.76 -8.17
CA ASP A 29 -12.57 -0.37 -8.00
C ASP A 29 -11.53 0.66 -8.48
N GLY A 30 -10.37 0.19 -8.93
CA GLY A 30 -9.27 1.03 -9.41
C GLY A 30 -8.41 1.62 -8.30
N LEU A 31 -8.63 1.24 -7.03
CA LEU A 31 -7.85 1.74 -5.90
C LEU A 31 -6.87 0.69 -5.39
N SER A 32 -5.74 1.17 -4.88
CA SER A 32 -4.72 0.33 -4.25
C SER A 32 -4.94 0.24 -2.74
N TYR A 33 -4.60 -0.93 -2.22
CA TYR A 33 -4.74 -1.31 -0.82
C TYR A 33 -3.49 -2.03 -0.36
N VAL A 34 -3.32 -2.09 0.96
CA VAL A 34 -2.31 -2.96 1.58
C VAL A 34 -2.91 -4.33 1.86
N LYS A 35 -2.07 -5.36 1.85
CA LYS A 35 -2.44 -6.73 2.22
C LYS A 35 -1.48 -7.29 3.25
N GLN A 36 -2.00 -8.18 4.09
CA GLN A 36 -1.22 -8.88 5.10
C GLN A 36 -1.74 -10.32 5.21
N ASP A 37 -0.82 -11.28 5.25
CA ASP A 37 -1.17 -12.71 5.40
C ASP A 37 -2.18 -13.22 4.36
N GLY A 38 -2.11 -12.69 3.13
CA GLY A 38 -3.02 -13.01 2.03
C GLY A 38 -4.39 -12.32 2.09
N ALA A 39 -4.66 -11.53 3.13
CA ALA A 39 -5.88 -10.73 3.25
C ALA A 39 -5.65 -9.29 2.79
N VAL A 40 -6.51 -8.78 1.91
CA VAL A 40 -6.53 -7.37 1.53
C VAL A 40 -7.22 -6.57 2.63
N LEU A 41 -6.60 -5.49 3.08
CA LEU A 41 -7.13 -4.63 4.14
C LEU A 41 -7.95 -3.47 3.53
N ASP A 42 -8.99 -3.82 2.77
CA ASP A 42 -9.84 -2.88 1.99
C ASP A 42 -10.99 -2.27 2.79
N LYS A 43 -11.33 -2.88 3.93
CA LYS A 43 -12.45 -2.48 4.78
C LYS A 43 -11.98 -2.33 6.24
N PRO A 44 -11.94 -1.10 6.80
CA PRO A 44 -12.36 0.17 6.21
C PRO A 44 -11.40 0.83 5.19
N GLY A 45 -10.23 0.24 4.92
CA GLY A 45 -9.15 0.90 4.18
C GLY A 45 -8.43 1.95 5.04
N GLY A 46 -7.60 2.78 4.40
CA GLY A 46 -6.94 3.92 5.02
C GLY A 46 -6.07 3.60 6.24
N LYS A 47 -5.85 4.62 7.08
CA LYS A 47 -5.05 4.52 8.31
C LYS A 47 -5.58 3.51 9.34
N LEU A 48 -6.85 3.12 9.24
CA LEU A 48 -7.44 2.10 10.11
C LEU A 48 -7.13 0.67 9.64
N SER A 49 -6.55 0.51 8.46
CA SER A 49 -6.28 -0.77 7.80
C SER A 49 -4.82 -0.86 7.38
N MET A 50 -3.93 -0.82 8.37
CA MET A 50 -2.49 -0.85 8.15
C MET A 50 -1.93 -2.27 8.09
N ALA A 51 -0.98 -2.50 7.19
CA ALA A 51 -0.22 -3.74 7.14
C ALA A 51 1.11 -3.59 7.88
N ALA A 52 1.52 -4.63 8.61
CA ALA A 52 2.88 -4.76 9.10
C ALA A 52 3.82 -5.09 7.93
N VAL A 53 4.97 -4.41 7.87
CA VAL A 53 5.99 -4.62 6.82
C VAL A 53 7.15 -5.42 7.41
N GLY A 54 7.42 -6.59 6.83
CA GLY A 54 8.60 -7.40 7.13
C GLY A 54 9.89 -6.71 6.68
N ALA A 55 11.00 -7.01 7.33
CA ALA A 55 12.29 -6.37 7.06
C ALA A 55 12.73 -6.51 5.59
N GLU A 56 12.39 -7.63 4.96
CA GLU A 56 12.65 -7.95 3.56
C GLU A 56 11.84 -7.11 2.56
N HIS A 57 10.81 -6.41 3.02
CA HIS A 57 9.91 -5.60 2.18
C HIS A 57 10.03 -4.09 2.44
N GLU A 58 10.81 -3.66 3.44
CA GLU A 58 10.87 -2.24 3.79
C GLU A 58 11.41 -1.36 2.66
N ASP A 59 12.45 -1.80 1.94
CA ASP A 59 13.01 -1.05 0.82
C ASP A 59 12.01 -0.91 -0.33
N GLY A 60 11.32 -2.00 -0.68
CA GLY A 60 10.28 -1.98 -1.71
C GLY A 60 9.08 -1.11 -1.33
N VAL A 61 8.71 -1.06 -0.05
CA VAL A 61 7.64 -0.16 0.43
C VAL A 61 8.08 1.31 0.40
N ARG A 62 9.33 1.61 0.77
CA ARG A 62 9.87 2.98 0.67
C ARG A 62 9.95 3.43 -0.78
N GLU A 63 10.46 2.57 -1.67
CA GLU A 63 10.51 2.85 -3.11
C GLU A 63 9.12 3.07 -3.71
N ALA A 64 8.13 2.25 -3.32
CA ALA A 64 6.75 2.44 -3.73
C ALA A 64 6.16 3.78 -3.25
N ALA A 65 6.46 4.18 -2.01
CA ALA A 65 6.02 5.45 -1.46
C ALA A 65 6.64 6.64 -2.20
N ASP A 66 7.96 6.59 -2.46
CA ASP A 66 8.70 7.65 -3.15
C ASP A 66 8.26 7.83 -4.62
N GLN A 67 7.84 6.75 -5.28
CA GLN A 67 7.40 6.77 -6.69
C GLN A 67 5.88 6.90 -6.86
N CYS A 68 5.11 6.96 -5.78
CA CYS A 68 3.66 7.06 -5.86
C CYS A 68 3.23 8.42 -6.41
N ALA A 69 2.70 8.45 -7.64
CA ALA A 69 2.23 9.67 -8.29
C ALA A 69 1.15 10.42 -7.49
N GLY A 70 0.33 9.69 -6.73
CA GLY A 70 -0.71 10.26 -5.88
C GLY A 70 -0.24 10.65 -4.47
N GLU A 71 1.02 10.36 -4.11
CA GLU A 71 1.57 10.54 -2.76
C GLU A 71 0.65 9.94 -1.67
N CYS A 72 0.02 8.79 -1.98
CA CYS A 72 -1.04 8.22 -1.16
C CYS A 72 -0.58 7.11 -0.21
N ILE A 73 0.71 6.77 -0.19
CA ILE A 73 1.29 5.72 0.65
C ILE A 73 1.92 6.34 1.88
N PHE A 74 1.49 5.89 3.06
CA PHE A 74 1.93 6.44 4.34
C PHE A 74 2.58 5.35 5.19
N ILE A 75 3.77 5.66 5.72
CA ILE A 75 4.56 4.78 6.58
C ILE A 75 4.51 5.31 8.02
N GLU A 76 4.28 4.42 8.99
CA GLU A 76 4.37 4.73 10.42
C GLU A 76 5.44 3.85 11.07
N GLU A 77 6.24 4.44 11.96
CA GLU A 77 7.32 3.81 12.72
C GLU A 77 6.90 3.45 14.16
#